data_AF-A0A0A1GQL1-F1
#
_entry.id   AF-A0A0A1GQL1-F1
#
_cell.length_a   1.000
_cell.length_b   1.000
_cell.length_c   1.000
_cell.angle_alpha   90.00
_cell.angle_beta   90.00
_cell.angle_gamma   90.00
#
_symmetry.space_group_name_H-M   'P 1'
#
loop_
_entity.id
_entity.type
_entity.pdbx_description
1 polymer ?
#
loop_
_entity_poly.entity_id
_entity_poly.type
_entity_poly.pdbx_seq_one_letter_code
_entity_poly.pdbx_strand_id
1 'polypeptide(L)'
;MFIYEYEHEYGEDRFGMVGRFVDPFQENVLLNVACSNCQSSAMIIAERNVVNTNLDGSPCYQIVLVCPQCHSSDEFSVNQGKEGIISKTKHSHIQIIDTMIGN
;
A
#
# COMPACT_ATOMS: atom_id res chain seq x y z
N MET A 1 16.25 -19.79 2.62
CA MET A 1 15.29 -18.96 3.38
C MET A 1 15.69 -17.53 3.09
N PHE A 2 14.97 -16.85 2.20
CA PHE A 2 15.28 -15.47 1.85
C PHE A 2 14.42 -14.58 2.72
N ILE A 3 15.05 -13.87 3.66
CA ILE A 3 14.44 -12.83 4.47
C ILE A 3 14.61 -11.56 3.65
N TYR A 4 13.53 -11.00 3.14
CA TYR A 4 13.56 -9.66 2.54
C TYR A 4 13.52 -8.65 3.68
N GLU A 5 14.69 -8.26 4.20
CA GLU A 5 14.82 -7.06 5.02
C GLU A 5 14.75 -5.86 4.07
N TYR A 6 13.56 -5.25 3.98
CA TYR A 6 13.34 -4.01 3.24
C TYR A 6 13.78 -2.85 4.13
N GLU A 7 15.07 -2.52 4.10
CA GLU A 7 15.62 -1.30 4.73
C GLU A 7 15.16 -0.08 3.95
N HIS A 8 14.16 0.64 4.48
CA HIS A 8 13.75 1.94 3.96
C HIS A 8 14.56 3.03 4.69
N GLU A 9 15.83 3.19 4.32
CA GLU A 9 16.66 4.31 4.78
C GLU A 9 16.41 5.54 3.89
N TYR A 10 15.56 6.45 4.34
CA TYR A 10 15.46 7.79 3.76
C TYR A 10 15.71 8.85 4.83
N GLY A 11 16.91 9.45 4.75
CA GLY A 11 17.21 10.83 5.14
C GLY A 11 17.20 11.15 6.63
N GLU A 12 18.38 11.22 7.24
CA GLU A 12 18.55 11.90 8.52
C GLU A 12 18.34 13.42 8.33
N ASP A 13 17.28 13.98 8.93
CA ASP A 13 17.17 15.41 9.09
C ASP A 13 18.33 15.92 9.98
N ARG A 14 18.84 17.13 9.73
CA ARG A 14 19.95 17.81 10.45
C ARG A 14 19.78 17.95 11.99
N PHE A 15 18.71 17.40 12.57
CA PHE A 15 18.38 17.43 13.99
C PHE A 15 18.22 16.04 14.63
N GLY A 16 18.54 14.93 13.93
CA GLY A 16 18.55 13.59 14.53
C GLY A 16 17.19 13.06 14.99
N MET A 17 16.10 13.72 14.59
CA MET A 17 14.76 13.15 14.69
C MET A 17 14.58 12.34 13.41
N VAL A 18 14.74 11.02 13.49
CA VAL A 18 14.37 10.13 12.39
C VAL A 18 12.87 10.31 12.18
N GLY A 19 12.49 11.16 11.22
CA GLY A 19 11.15 11.19 10.68
C GLY A 19 10.90 9.83 10.07
N ARG A 20 10.43 8.88 10.89
CA ARG A 20 9.99 7.57 10.43
C ARG A 20 8.77 7.82 9.55
N PHE A 21 9.00 8.08 8.27
CA PHE A 21 8.00 7.86 7.23
C PHE A 21 7.80 6.35 7.17
N VAL A 22 6.93 5.86 8.06
CA VAL A 22 6.48 4.48 8.04
C VAL A 22 5.73 4.31 6.72
N ASP A 23 6.20 3.39 5.89
CA ASP A 23 5.50 3.06 4.65
C ASP A 23 4.03 2.74 4.98
N PRO A 24 3.07 3.46 4.39
CA PRO A 24 1.68 3.35 4.83
C PRO A 24 0.98 2.11 4.23
N PHE A 25 1.67 1.35 3.36
CA PHE A 25 1.15 0.15 2.70
C PHE A 25 1.77 -1.14 3.23
N GLN A 26 1.98 -1.20 4.55
CA GLN A 26 2.43 -2.40 5.24
C GLN A 26 1.33 -3.46 5.32
N GLU A 27 1.75 -4.73 5.38
CA GLU A 27 0.85 -5.85 5.61
C GLU A 27 0.10 -5.70 6.95
N ASN A 28 -1.14 -6.19 7.00
CA ASN A 28 -2.07 -6.10 8.13
C ASN A 28 -2.56 -4.70 8.50
N VAL A 29 -2.30 -3.68 7.66
CA VAL A 29 -2.89 -2.34 7.85
C VAL A 29 -4.35 -2.33 7.39
N LEU A 30 -5.22 -1.73 8.21
CA LEU A 30 -6.64 -1.53 7.91
C LEU A 30 -6.82 -0.26 7.05
N LEU A 31 -7.55 -0.43 5.95
CA LEU A 31 -7.96 0.64 5.06
C LEU A 31 -9.47 0.86 5.16
N ASN A 32 -9.88 2.11 5.27
CA ASN A 32 -11.29 2.51 5.26
C ASN A 32 -11.83 2.53 3.82
N VAL A 33 -11.90 1.36 3.20
CA VAL A 33 -12.30 1.14 1.81
C VAL A 33 -13.46 0.14 1.79
N ALA A 34 -14.50 0.45 1.03
CA ALA A 34 -15.64 -0.42 0.89
C ALA A 34 -15.31 -1.63 0.02
N CYS A 35 -15.59 -2.83 0.51
CA CYS A 35 -15.50 -4.06 -0.26
C CYS A 35 -16.58 -4.10 -1.35
N SER A 36 -16.20 -4.30 -2.62
CA SER A 36 -17.15 -4.44 -3.74
C SER A 36 -18.15 -5.58 -3.59
N ASN A 37 -17.79 -6.67 -2.89
CA ASN A 37 -18.64 -7.85 -2.75
C ASN A 37 -19.69 -7.71 -1.63
N CYS A 38 -19.25 -7.34 -0.41
CA CYS A 38 -20.12 -7.31 0.78
C CYS A 38 -20.40 -5.91 1.33
N GLN A 39 -19.85 -4.86 0.72
CA GLN A 39 -19.99 -3.46 1.13
C GLN A 39 -19.51 -3.14 2.55
N SER A 40 -18.78 -4.05 3.20
CA SER A 40 -18.08 -3.76 4.46
C SER A 40 -17.11 -2.58 4.24
N SER A 41 -17.12 -1.62 5.15
CA SER A 41 -16.36 -0.36 5.05
C SER A 41 -14.87 -0.50 5.35
N ALA A 42 -14.36 -1.71 5.54
CA ALA A 42 -12.96 -1.94 5.84
C ALA A 42 -12.38 -3.10 5.02
N MET A 43 -11.17 -2.90 4.51
CA MET A 43 -10.32 -3.93 3.90
C MET A 43 -8.94 -3.89 4.54
N ILE A 44 -8.23 -5.01 4.55
CA ILE A 44 -6.90 -5.13 5.15
C ILE A 44 -5.89 -5.36 4.04
N ILE A 45 -4.70 -4.75 4.14
CA ILE A 45 -3.58 -5.08 3.27
C ILE A 45 -3.09 -6.48 3.61
N ALA A 46 -3.32 -7.42 2.71
CA ALA A 46 -2.87 -8.80 2.87
C ALA A 46 -1.44 -8.97 2.40
N GLU A 47 -1.08 -8.39 1.26
CA GLU A 47 0.24 -8.57 0.65
C GLU A 47 0.69 -7.29 -0.04
N ARG A 48 2.02 -7.09 -0.03
CA ARG A 48 2.71 -6.05 -0.79
C ARG A 48 3.76 -6.71 -1.67
N ASN A 49 3.59 -6.60 -2.99
CA ASN A 49 4.49 -7.21 -3.96
C ASN A 49 5.18 -6.15 -4.80
N VAL A 50 6.51 -6.21 -4.93
CA VAL A 50 7.24 -5.38 -5.91
C VAL A 50 7.04 -6.00 -7.29
N VAL A 51 6.40 -5.27 -8.21
CA VAL A 51 6.04 -5.80 -9.54
C VAL A 51 6.91 -5.24 -10.66
N ASN A 52 7.48 -4.05 -10.47
CA ASN A 52 8.34 -3.41 -11.46
C ASN A 52 9.21 -2.34 -10.81
N THR A 53 10.11 -1.76 -11.58
CA THR A 53 10.85 -0.54 -11.23
C THR A 53 10.64 0.48 -12.35
N ASN A 54 10.30 1.71 -11.97
CA ASN A 54 10.16 2.82 -12.90
C ASN A 54 11.52 3.23 -13.49
N LEU A 55 11.49 4.05 -14.54
CA LEU A 55 12.68 4.59 -15.20
C LEU A 55 13.54 5.48 -14.27
N ASP A 56 12.91 6.09 -13.27
CA ASP A 56 13.59 6.90 -12.25
C ASP A 56 14.21 6.06 -11.12
N GLY A 57 14.09 4.73 -11.18
CA GLY A 57 14.61 3.80 -10.17
C GLY A 57 13.65 3.55 -9.01
N SER A 58 12.47 4.19 -8.98
CA SER A 58 11.49 3.96 -7.92
C SER A 58 10.76 2.61 -8.10
N PRO A 59 10.59 1.81 -7.04
CA PRO A 59 9.85 0.55 -7.11
C PRO A 59 8.34 0.76 -7.24
N CYS A 60 7.72 -0.04 -8.11
CA CYS A 60 6.28 -0.16 -8.29
C CYS A 60 5.76 -1.31 -7.45
N TYR A 61 4.72 -1.05 -6.65
CA TYR A 61 4.12 -2.05 -5.78
C TYR A 61 2.71 -2.43 -6.25
N GLN A 62 2.36 -3.71 -6.13
CA GLN A 62 1.00 -4.21 -6.13
C GLN A 62 0.61 -4.46 -4.67
N ILE A 63 -0.48 -3.83 -4.25
CA ILE A 63 -1.05 -3.97 -2.92
C ILE A 63 -2.32 -4.81 -3.03
N VAL A 64 -2.32 -5.96 -2.36
CA VAL A 64 -3.47 -6.87 -2.31
C VAL A 64 -4.25 -6.59 -1.05
N LEU A 65 -5.55 -6.35 -1.21
CA LEU A 65 -6.51 -6.12 -0.14
C LEU A 65 -7.38 -7.34 0.05
N VAL A 66 -7.70 -7.67 1.29
CA VAL A 66 -8.65 -8.72 1.64
C VAL A 66 -9.73 -8.14 2.57
N CYS A 67 -10.97 -8.46 2.26
CA CYS A 67 -12.08 -8.14 3.13
C CYS A 67 -12.11 -9.11 4.33
N PRO A 68 -12.04 -8.63 5.59
CA PRO A 68 -12.10 -9.50 6.75
C PRO A 68 -13.47 -10.15 6.96
N GLN A 69 -14.53 -9.67 6.29
CA GLN A 69 -15.90 -10.18 6.45
C GLN A 69 -16.24 -11.29 5.45
N CYS A 70 -15.89 -11.11 4.17
CA CYS A 70 -16.26 -12.05 3.10
C CYS A 70 -15.07 -12.71 2.41
N HIS A 71 -13.84 -12.38 2.84
CA HIS A 71 -12.58 -12.86 2.26
C HIS A 71 -12.41 -12.59 0.75
N SER A 72 -13.22 -11.70 0.18
CA SER A 72 -13.00 -11.22 -1.20
C SER A 72 -11.72 -10.39 -1.24
N SER A 73 -10.94 -10.60 -2.30
CA SER A 73 -9.74 -9.82 -2.58
C SER A 73 -10.02 -8.67 -3.54
N ASP A 74 -9.27 -7.59 -3.40
CA ASP A 74 -9.16 -6.48 -4.35
C ASP A 74 -7.67 -6.09 -4.44
N GLU A 75 -7.28 -5.32 -5.44
CA GLU A 75 -5.88 -4.92 -5.62
C GLU A 75 -5.75 -3.53 -6.22
N PHE A 76 -4.67 -2.83 -5.87
CA PHE A 76 -4.28 -1.58 -6.51
C PHE A 76 -2.75 -1.48 -6.62
N SER A 77 -2.28 -0.67 -7.56
CA SER A 77 -0.87 -0.36 -7.76
C SER A 77 -0.45 0.97 -7.13
N VAL A 78 0.76 1.00 -6.57
CA VAL A 78 1.44 2.18 -6.02
C VAL A 78 2.72 2.43 -6.82
N ASN A 79 3.04 3.70 -7.05
CA ASN A 79 4.14 4.19 -7.88
C ASN A 79 4.09 3.74 -9.34
N GLN A 80 2.90 3.52 -9.91
CA GLN A 80 2.83 3.05 -11.30
C GLN A 80 3.20 4.18 -12.28
N GLY A 81 4.40 4.10 -12.88
CA GLY A 81 4.91 5.05 -13.88
C GLY A 81 5.58 6.29 -13.31
N LYS A 82 5.33 6.62 -12.03
CA LYS A 82 6.00 7.69 -11.28
C LYS A 82 5.80 7.47 -9.78
N GLU A 83 6.82 7.80 -8.99
CA GLU A 83 6.72 7.83 -7.53
C GLU A 83 5.57 8.71 -7.03
N GLY A 84 4.84 8.24 -6.01
CA GLY A 84 3.71 8.92 -5.38
C GLY A 84 2.35 8.70 -6.06
N ILE A 85 2.30 7.94 -7.17
CA ILE A 85 1.04 7.66 -7.87
C ILE A 85 0.36 6.41 -7.31
N ILE A 86 -0.82 6.60 -6.72
CA ILE A 86 -1.67 5.50 -6.26
C ILE A 86 -2.83 5.33 -7.24
N SER A 87 -2.94 4.13 -7.81
CA SER A 87 -4.02 3.78 -8.75
C SER A 87 -5.32 3.44 -8.02
N LYS A 88 -6.40 3.28 -8.80
CA LYS A 88 -7.68 2.81 -8.28
C LYS A 88 -7.63 1.30 -8.03
N THR A 89 -8.42 0.85 -7.06
CA THR A 89 -8.71 -0.58 -6.86
C THR A 89 -9.34 -1.18 -8.12
N LYS A 90 -8.93 -2.40 -8.44
CA LYS A 90 -9.30 -3.07 -9.69
C LYS A 90 -10.77 -3.45 -9.74
N HIS A 91 -11.33 -3.91 -8.61
CA HIS A 91 -12.73 -4.35 -8.56
C HIS A 91 -13.66 -3.24 -8.07
N SER A 92 -13.25 -2.51 -7.04
CA SER A 92 -14.09 -1.48 -6.43
C SER A 92 -14.00 -0.12 -7.15
N HIS A 93 -13.00 0.08 -8.02
CA HIS A 93 -12.73 1.35 -8.72
C HIS A 93 -12.57 2.57 -7.78
N ILE A 94 -12.28 2.33 -6.51
CA ILE A 94 -12.04 3.35 -5.48
C ILE A 94 -10.59 3.79 -5.59
N GLN A 95 -10.36 5.10 -5.62
CA GLN A 95 -9.02 5.68 -5.50
C GLN A 95 -8.59 5.67 -4.04
N ILE A 96 -7.49 4.98 -3.74
CA ILE A 96 -6.88 5.00 -2.42
C ILE A 96 -6.12 6.31 -2.26
N ILE A 97 -6.38 7.02 -1.15
CA ILE A 97 -5.69 8.24 -0.76
C ILE A 97 -5.15 8.05 0.65
N ASP A 98 -4.05 8.74 1.01
CA ASP A 98 -3.38 8.59 2.31
C ASP A 98 -4.30 8.73 3.52
N THR A 99 -5.37 9.52 3.43
CA THR A 99 -6.34 9.70 4.54
C THR A 99 -7.20 8.47 4.83
N MET A 100 -7.20 7.46 3.96
CA MET A 100 -7.93 6.20 4.14
C MET A 100 -7.12 5.14 4.89
N ILE A 101 -5.85 5.40 5.14
CA ILE A 101 -4.93 4.51 5.84
C ILE A 101 -5.05 4.85 7.34
N GLY A 102 -5.58 3.92 8.13
CA GLY A 102 -5.77 4.13 9.56
C GLY A 102 -4.42 4.25 10.27
N ASN A 103 -4.18 5.38 10.94
CA ASN A 103 -3.18 5.48 12.01
C ASN A 103 -3.69 4.81 13.29
#